data_AF-A0A8J3KPC2-F1
#
_entry.id   AF-A0A8J3KPC2-F1
#
_cell.length_a   1.000
_cell.length_b   1.000
_cell.length_c   1.000
_cell.angle_alpha   90.00
_cell.angle_beta   90.00
_cell.angle_gamma   90.00
#
_symmetry.space_group_name_H-M   'P 1'
#
loop_
_entity.id
_entity.type
_entity.pdbx_description
1 polymer ?
#
loop_
_entity_poly.entity_id
_entity_poly.type
_entity_poly.pdbx_seq_one_letter_code
_entity_poly.pdbx_strand_id
1 'polypeptide(L)'
;MSADYCCGHPLSVTDADGISQVCDPASLPISEALVDGLAAWKQRFDLTLDHQYPPDSGFASPDDEYEFYADGLVLAAALAVELLDSHAVEYHDERYPVRQRELRLLADGAVAVDGGRAVLPTHWADLADDPDRRAALLAQFEHERAAGHVLEGKDLVLLARCTRCDDVLFRIQDGGGYAVVHLTRSSSREPSAEFPWTERHDDGVALLADVGERHR
;
A
#
# COMPACT_ATOMS: atom_id res chain seq x y z
N MET A 1 19.64 31.34 17.88
CA MET A 1 19.69 29.88 18.03
C MET A 1 18.53 29.34 17.23
N SER A 2 18.79 28.94 15.99
CA SER A 2 17.80 28.32 15.11
C SER A 2 17.66 26.88 15.56
N ALA A 3 16.50 26.50 16.09
CA ALA A 3 16.26 25.11 16.43
C ALA A 3 16.21 24.28 15.13
N ASP A 4 16.77 23.08 15.20
CA ASP A 4 16.89 22.10 14.14
C ASP A 4 15.52 21.53 13.71
N TYR A 5 14.66 22.36 13.12
CA TYR A 5 13.30 21.95 12.72
C TYR A 5 13.29 20.90 11.60
N CYS A 6 14.36 20.78 10.80
CA CYS A 6 14.40 19.88 9.64
C CYS A 6 14.98 18.48 9.93
N CYS A 7 15.53 18.23 11.13
CA CYS A 7 16.34 17.04 11.41
C CYS A 7 15.55 15.76 11.76
N GLY A 8 14.21 15.77 11.72
CA GLY A 8 13.40 14.59 12.01
C GLY A 8 13.13 13.72 10.78
N HIS A 9 13.13 12.40 10.92
CA HIS A 9 12.64 11.49 9.88
C HIS A 9 11.10 11.48 9.85
N PRO A 10 10.46 11.14 8.71
CA PRO A 10 9.00 11.14 8.60
C PRO A 10 8.33 10.00 9.39
N LEU A 11 9.11 9.06 9.93
CA LEU A 11 8.61 7.87 10.63
C LEU A 11 8.95 7.89 12.11
N SER A 12 8.07 7.32 12.91
CA SER A 12 8.33 6.94 14.28
C SER A 12 7.93 5.49 14.49
N VAL A 13 8.72 4.74 15.24
CA VAL A 13 8.41 3.37 15.64
C VAL A 13 8.06 3.37 17.13
N THR A 14 6.95 2.73 17.46
CA THR A 14 6.49 2.56 18.84
C THR A 14 6.83 1.16 19.31
N ASP A 15 7.54 1.05 20.43
CA ASP A 15 7.87 -0.25 21.03
C ASP A 15 6.71 -0.84 21.85
N ALA A 16 6.92 -2.03 22.41
CA ALA A 16 5.91 -2.74 23.21
C ALA A 16 5.53 -1.99 24.51
N ASP A 17 6.36 -1.07 24.97
CA ASP A 17 6.11 -0.22 26.14
C ASP A 17 5.35 1.07 25.75
N GLY A 18 5.02 1.24 24.47
CA GLY A 18 4.29 2.40 23.95
C GLY A 18 5.16 3.62 23.72
N ILE A 19 6.48 3.47 23.68
CA ILE A 19 7.42 4.58 23.51
C ILE A 19 7.71 4.76 22.02
N SER A 20 7.30 5.91 21.45
CA SER A 20 7.58 6.28 20.06
C SER A 20 8.95 6.94 19.93
N GLN A 21 9.75 6.48 18.97
CA GLN A 21 11.05 7.05 18.63
C GLN A 21 11.14 7.31 17.14
N VAL A 22 11.74 8.45 16.76
CA VAL A 22 12.00 8.78 15.35
C VAL A 22 12.87 7.69 14.73
N CYS A 23 12.48 7.21 13.55
CA CYS A 23 13.11 6.08 12.87
C CYS A 23 13.57 6.51 11.48
N ASP A 24 14.82 6.19 11.14
CA ASP A 24 15.33 6.31 9.77
C ASP A 24 14.66 5.25 8.87
N PRO A 25 13.91 5.64 7.82
CA PRO A 25 13.28 4.68 6.92
C PRO A 25 14.24 3.65 6.33
N ALA A 26 15.49 4.04 6.07
CA ALA A 26 16.52 3.14 5.52
C ALA A 26 16.95 2.03 6.50
N SER A 27 16.58 2.14 7.78
CA SER A 27 16.83 1.10 8.79
C SER A 27 15.77 0.01 8.84
N LEU A 28 14.62 0.23 8.17
CA LEU A 28 13.54 -0.73 8.08
C LEU A 28 13.72 -1.67 6.88
N PRO A 29 13.14 -2.88 6.91
CA PRO A 29 13.19 -3.82 5.79
C PRO A 29 12.22 -3.41 4.67
N ILE A 30 12.40 -2.20 4.14
CA ILE A 30 11.61 -1.61 3.07
C ILE A 30 12.49 -1.30 1.85
N SER A 31 11.86 -1.12 0.69
CA SER A 31 12.49 -0.89 -0.60
C SER A 31 13.17 0.47 -0.67
N GLU A 32 14.23 0.56 -1.47
CA GLU A 32 14.94 1.83 -1.73
C GLU A 32 14.01 2.88 -2.33
N ALA A 33 13.10 2.46 -3.23
CA ALA A 33 12.10 3.33 -3.81
C ALA A 33 11.17 3.96 -2.77
N LEU A 34 10.75 3.20 -1.75
CA LEU A 34 9.92 3.71 -0.66
C LEU A 34 10.69 4.63 0.28
N VAL A 35 11.97 4.32 0.57
CA VAL A 35 12.86 5.22 1.31
C VAL A 35 12.99 6.57 0.60
N ASP A 36 13.25 6.55 -0.71
CA ASP A 36 13.37 7.76 -1.53
C ASP A 36 12.03 8.53 -1.58
N GLY A 37 10.91 7.84 -1.72
CA GLY A 37 9.57 8.44 -1.70
C GLY A 37 9.28 9.16 -0.39
N LEU A 38 9.60 8.54 0.75
CA LEU A 38 9.45 9.14 2.09
C LEU A 38 10.37 10.35 2.27
N ALA A 39 11.61 10.27 1.79
CA ALA A 39 12.55 11.38 1.84
C ALA A 39 12.08 12.57 1.00
N ALA A 40 11.59 12.33 -0.22
CA ALA A 40 11.04 13.36 -1.10
C ALA A 40 9.77 13.98 -0.52
N TRP A 41 8.88 13.17 0.06
CA TRP A 41 7.68 13.66 0.75
C TRP A 41 8.04 14.56 1.92
N LYS A 42 8.96 14.12 2.80
CA LYS A 42 9.48 14.97 3.88
C LYS A 42 10.07 16.28 3.36
N GLN A 43 10.87 16.23 2.30
CA GLN A 43 11.49 17.43 1.73
C GLN A 43 10.43 18.45 1.29
N ARG A 44 9.33 17.99 0.67
CA ARG A 44 8.22 18.88 0.30
C ARG A 44 7.58 19.53 1.52
N PHE A 45 7.42 18.80 2.63
CA PHE A 45 6.93 19.39 3.88
C PHE A 45 7.90 20.43 4.43
N ASP A 46 9.20 20.11 4.50
CA ASP A 46 10.21 21.02 5.03
C ASP A 46 10.27 22.34 4.24
N LEU A 47 10.00 22.31 2.93
CA LEU A 47 9.91 23.51 2.08
C LEU A 47 8.72 24.42 2.41
N THR A 48 7.70 23.93 3.12
CA THR A 48 6.58 24.76 3.58
C THR A 48 6.92 25.59 4.82
N LEU A 49 8.02 25.29 5.50
CA LEU A 49 8.38 25.93 6.77
C LEU A 49 9.06 27.28 6.54
N ASP A 50 8.48 28.34 7.11
CA ASP A 50 9.15 29.64 7.17
C ASP A 50 10.09 29.68 8.39
N HIS A 51 11.39 29.58 8.12
CA HIS A 51 12.43 29.61 9.15
C HIS A 51 12.66 30.99 9.80
N GLN A 52 12.17 32.07 9.17
CA GLN A 52 12.30 33.44 9.67
C GLN A 52 11.10 33.80 10.54
N TYR A 53 9.91 33.34 10.17
CA TYR A 53 8.68 33.56 10.89
C TYR A 53 7.75 32.33 10.81
N PRO A 54 7.90 31.36 11.73
CA PRO A 54 7.17 30.09 11.70
C PRO A 54 5.63 30.18 11.52
N PRO A 55 4.93 31.21 12.03
CA PRO A 55 3.49 31.35 11.78
C PRO A 55 3.11 31.56 10.31
N ASP A 56 4.03 31.99 9.44
CA ASP A 56 3.80 32.14 8.00
C ASP A 56 4.15 30.85 7.22
N SER A 57 4.47 29.75 7.92
CA SER A 57 4.62 28.43 7.28
C SER A 57 3.30 27.98 6.66
N GLY A 58 3.39 27.28 5.53
CA GLY A 58 2.23 26.73 4.86
C GLY A 58 2.51 26.31 3.43
N PHE A 59 1.55 25.59 2.85
CA PHE A 59 1.58 25.23 1.45
C PHE A 59 1.31 26.45 0.57
N ALA A 60 1.84 26.44 -0.64
CA ALA A 60 1.65 27.54 -1.60
C ALA A 60 0.18 27.70 -2.03
N SER A 61 -0.59 26.61 -2.00
CA SER A 61 -2.02 26.60 -2.26
C SER A 61 -2.74 25.47 -1.50
N PRO A 62 -4.08 25.55 -1.34
CA PRO A 62 -4.87 24.45 -0.81
C PRO A 62 -4.79 23.16 -1.63
N ASP A 63 -4.60 23.27 -2.95
CA ASP A 63 -4.45 22.10 -3.82
C ASP A 63 -3.10 21.40 -3.57
N ASP A 64 -2.01 22.15 -3.41
CA ASP A 64 -0.70 21.59 -3.04
C ASP A 64 -0.74 20.89 -1.67
N GLU A 65 -1.49 21.46 -0.72
CA GLU A 65 -1.73 20.83 0.59
C GLU A 65 -2.51 19.52 0.42
N TYR A 66 -3.60 19.53 -0.34
CA TYR A 66 -4.40 18.34 -0.61
C TYR A 66 -3.56 17.21 -1.23
N GLU A 67 -2.78 17.53 -2.27
CA GLU A 67 -1.88 16.58 -2.94
C GLU A 67 -0.80 16.05 -1.98
N PHE A 68 -0.18 16.90 -1.17
CA PHE A 68 0.84 16.49 -0.21
C PHE A 68 0.32 15.40 0.73
N TYR A 69 -0.87 15.59 1.28
CA TYR A 69 -1.42 14.60 2.18
C TYR A 69 -1.92 13.34 1.45
N ALA A 70 -2.46 13.48 0.24
CA ALA A 70 -2.81 12.32 -0.59
C ALA A 70 -1.55 11.46 -0.88
N ASP A 71 -0.42 12.08 -1.15
CA ASP A 71 0.85 11.38 -1.35
C ASP A 71 1.36 10.72 -0.07
N GLY A 72 1.27 11.42 1.07
CA GLY A 72 1.64 10.85 2.37
C GLY A 72 0.82 9.61 2.71
N LEU A 73 -0.44 9.63 2.28
CA LEU A 73 -1.36 8.51 2.36
C LEU A 73 -0.89 7.31 1.53
N VAL A 74 -0.52 7.54 0.27
CA VAL A 74 0.02 6.51 -0.62
C VAL A 74 1.31 5.90 -0.04
N LEU A 75 2.19 6.72 0.54
CA LEU A 75 3.42 6.26 1.18
C LEU A 75 3.15 5.44 2.45
N ALA A 76 2.18 5.85 3.27
CA ALA A 76 1.77 5.08 4.44
C ALA A 76 1.16 3.72 4.06
N ALA A 77 0.41 3.67 2.96
CA ALA A 77 -0.05 2.42 2.39
C ALA A 77 1.11 1.53 1.94
N ALA A 78 2.08 2.08 1.20
CA ALA A 78 3.24 1.32 0.76
C ALA A 78 4.09 0.80 1.95
N LEU A 79 4.25 1.60 3.00
CA LEU A 79 4.87 1.16 4.26
C LEU A 79 4.15 0.00 4.89
N ALA A 80 2.82 0.06 4.98
CA ALA A 80 2.03 -1.04 5.51
C ALA A 80 2.21 -2.31 4.66
N VAL A 81 2.49 -2.16 3.35
CA VAL A 81 2.57 -3.28 2.38
C VAL A 81 3.84 -4.04 2.69
N GLU A 82 4.93 -3.29 2.78
CA GLU A 82 6.26 -3.85 2.92
C GLU A 82 6.52 -4.33 4.36
N LEU A 83 5.84 -3.74 5.34
CA LEU A 83 6.00 -4.10 6.75
C LEU A 83 4.89 -5.01 7.31
N LEU A 84 3.97 -5.50 6.47
CA LEU A 84 2.75 -6.19 6.89
C LEU A 84 2.98 -7.34 7.88
N ASP A 85 4.09 -8.07 7.74
CA ASP A 85 4.41 -9.23 8.57
C ASP A 85 5.13 -8.87 9.89
N SER A 86 5.53 -7.60 10.08
CA SER A 86 6.37 -7.18 11.20
C SER A 86 5.84 -5.98 11.99
N HIS A 87 5.12 -5.06 11.34
CA HIS A 87 4.64 -3.83 11.98
C HIS A 87 3.18 -3.54 11.61
N ALA A 88 2.45 -2.98 12.57
CA ALA A 88 1.29 -2.17 12.25
C ALA A 88 1.79 -0.77 11.89
N VAL A 89 1.30 -0.21 10.79
CA VAL A 89 1.58 1.17 10.41
C VAL A 89 0.43 2.03 10.92
N GLU A 90 0.70 3.28 11.27
CA GLU A 90 -0.30 4.29 11.58
C GLU A 90 0.04 5.54 10.79
N TYR A 91 -0.95 6.13 10.11
CA TYR A 91 -0.78 7.41 9.43
C TYR A 91 -1.33 8.53 10.31
N HIS A 92 -0.48 9.52 10.59
CA HIS A 92 -0.86 10.68 11.39
C HIS A 92 -1.16 11.87 10.50
N ASP A 93 -2.42 12.27 10.46
CA ASP A 93 -2.88 13.49 9.81
C ASP A 93 -3.78 14.25 10.78
N GLU A 94 -3.34 15.44 11.18
CA GLU A 94 -4.04 16.29 12.16
C GLU A 94 -5.40 16.79 11.67
N ARG A 95 -5.69 16.65 10.37
CA ARG A 95 -7.00 16.96 9.79
C ARG A 95 -8.06 15.90 10.14
N TYR A 96 -7.65 14.72 10.62
CA TYR A 96 -8.54 13.63 11.04
C TYR A 96 -8.44 13.35 12.56
N PRO A 97 -9.56 13.28 13.31
CA PRO A 97 -9.53 13.12 14.76
C PRO A 97 -9.11 11.71 15.25
N VAL A 98 -8.51 11.68 16.46
CA VAL A 98 -7.76 10.60 17.17
C VAL A 98 -8.34 9.17 17.17
N ARG A 99 -9.60 8.92 16.81
CA ARG A 99 -10.22 7.56 16.92
C ARG A 99 -9.96 6.63 15.73
N GLN A 100 -9.11 7.00 14.79
CA GLN A 100 -8.95 6.35 13.47
C GLN A 100 -7.49 6.01 13.16
N ARG A 101 -6.79 5.28 14.05
CA ARG A 101 -5.31 5.11 13.96
C ARG A 101 -4.82 3.66 14.02
N GLU A 102 -5.41 2.74 13.26
CA GLU A 102 -4.80 1.41 13.06
C GLU A 102 -4.93 0.99 11.59
N LEU A 103 -3.81 0.75 10.91
CA LEU A 103 -3.74 0.49 9.47
C LEU A 103 -3.41 -0.99 9.20
N ARG A 104 -4.27 -1.66 8.43
CA ARG A 104 -3.98 -2.85 7.60
C ARG A 104 -4.45 -2.55 6.18
N LEU A 105 -4.08 -3.33 5.17
CA LEU A 105 -3.87 -2.79 3.80
C LEU A 105 -4.75 -3.18 2.61
N LEU A 106 -4.74 -2.17 1.70
CA LEU A 106 -5.24 -1.94 0.34
C LEU A 106 -6.54 -1.12 0.32
N ALA A 107 -6.78 0.00 -0.39
CA ALA A 107 -6.18 0.74 -1.53
C ALA A 107 -6.98 2.05 -1.98
N ASP A 108 -6.87 2.51 -3.24
CA ASP A 108 -7.50 3.70 -3.90
C ASP A 108 -6.92 5.11 -3.72
N GLY A 109 -5.68 5.25 -3.26
CA GLY A 109 -5.12 6.59 -3.01
C GLY A 109 -5.85 7.38 -1.92
N ALA A 110 -6.70 6.70 -1.15
CA ALA A 110 -7.32 7.18 0.06
C ALA A 110 -7.14 6.11 1.15
N VAL A 111 -5.99 6.12 1.82
CA VAL A 111 -5.84 5.41 3.10
C VAL A 111 -6.70 6.09 4.15
N ALA A 112 -8.01 5.85 4.11
CA ALA A 112 -8.87 6.17 5.23
C ALA A 112 -8.87 4.97 6.19
N VAL A 113 -8.48 5.24 7.42
CA VAL A 113 -8.52 4.28 8.52
C VAL A 113 -9.94 4.24 9.10
N ASP A 114 -10.61 3.11 8.98
CA ASP A 114 -11.79 2.80 9.80
C ASP A 114 -11.56 1.48 10.55
N GLY A 115 -11.34 1.55 11.85
CA GLY A 115 -11.31 0.39 12.75
C GLY A 115 -10.28 -0.71 12.46
N GLY A 116 -9.09 -0.40 11.93
CA GLY A 116 -8.03 -1.41 11.78
C GLY A 116 -8.02 -2.14 10.43
N ARG A 117 -8.79 -1.66 9.45
CA ARG A 117 -8.90 -2.29 8.13
C ARG A 117 -8.50 -1.35 7.01
N ALA A 118 -8.03 -1.97 5.96
CA ALA A 118 -7.79 -1.31 4.72
C ALA A 118 -9.04 -1.12 3.91
N VAL A 119 -9.05 -0.07 3.09
CA VAL A 119 -10.17 0.20 2.19
C VAL A 119 -9.68 0.15 0.77
N LEU A 120 -9.86 -0.98 0.07
CA LEU A 120 -9.52 -1.13 -1.35
C LEU A 120 -10.24 -0.08 -2.18
N PRO A 121 -9.88 0.16 -3.47
CA PRO A 121 -10.78 0.89 -4.32
C PRO A 121 -12.18 0.44 -4.15
N THR A 122 -13.13 1.35 -4.25
CA THR A 122 -14.54 0.99 -4.09
C THR A 122 -14.95 -0.13 -5.06
N HIS A 123 -14.19 -0.30 -6.15
CA HIS A 123 -14.33 -1.35 -7.14
C HIS A 123 -13.49 -2.61 -6.89
N TRP A 124 -12.81 -2.73 -5.76
CA TRP A 124 -12.08 -3.90 -5.30
C TRP A 124 -12.63 -4.32 -3.93
N ALA A 125 -13.03 -5.58 -3.81
CA ALA A 125 -13.58 -6.13 -2.57
C ALA A 125 -12.52 -6.95 -1.84
N ASP A 126 -12.31 -6.62 -0.56
CA ASP A 126 -11.51 -7.42 0.37
C ASP A 126 -12.17 -8.79 0.55
N LEU A 127 -11.36 -9.85 0.51
CA LEU A 127 -11.80 -11.23 0.71
C LEU A 127 -11.49 -11.72 2.14
N ALA A 128 -11.06 -10.87 3.07
CA ALA A 128 -10.74 -11.24 4.46
C ALA A 128 -11.91 -11.89 5.19
N ASP A 129 -13.12 -11.39 4.96
CA ASP A 129 -14.35 -11.90 5.60
C ASP A 129 -15.17 -12.85 4.72
N ASP A 130 -14.71 -13.17 3.52
CA ASP A 130 -15.40 -14.07 2.58
C ASP A 130 -14.51 -15.26 2.20
N PRO A 131 -14.27 -16.20 3.13
CA PRO A 131 -13.37 -17.33 2.91
C PRO A 131 -13.89 -18.28 1.82
N ASP A 132 -15.20 -18.41 1.67
CA ASP A 132 -15.81 -19.27 0.64
C ASP A 132 -15.56 -18.70 -0.75
N ARG A 133 -15.75 -17.38 -0.95
CA ARG A 133 -15.42 -16.73 -2.21
C ARG A 133 -13.92 -16.77 -2.48
N ARG A 134 -13.08 -16.56 -1.46
CA ARG A 134 -11.63 -16.67 -1.57
C ARG A 134 -11.22 -18.06 -2.06
N ALA A 135 -11.76 -19.12 -1.45
CA ALA A 135 -11.47 -20.49 -1.84
C ALA A 135 -11.93 -20.80 -3.28
N ALA A 136 -13.10 -20.31 -3.69
CA ALA A 136 -13.60 -20.49 -5.04
C ALA A 136 -12.72 -19.81 -6.11
N LEU A 137 -12.25 -18.58 -5.84
CA LEU A 137 -11.36 -17.85 -6.75
C LEU A 137 -9.97 -18.48 -6.83
N LEU A 138 -9.44 -18.97 -5.70
CA LEU A 138 -8.20 -19.74 -5.67
C LEU A 138 -8.31 -21.02 -6.51
N ALA A 139 -9.41 -21.76 -6.35
CA ALA A 139 -9.65 -22.96 -7.15
C ALA A 139 -9.77 -22.63 -8.65
N GLN A 140 -10.41 -21.51 -9.00
CA GLN A 140 -10.50 -21.05 -10.38
C GLN A 140 -9.12 -20.70 -10.95
N PHE A 141 -8.31 -19.95 -10.21
CA PHE A 141 -6.93 -19.63 -10.59
C PHE A 141 -6.11 -20.91 -10.84
N GLU A 142 -6.14 -21.88 -9.92
CA GLU A 142 -5.40 -23.14 -10.06
C GLU A 142 -5.87 -24.01 -11.23
N HIS A 143 -7.17 -23.95 -11.55
CA HIS A 143 -7.74 -24.65 -12.69
C HIS A 143 -7.25 -24.05 -14.01
N GLU A 144 -7.29 -22.72 -14.11
CA GLU A 144 -6.90 -21.99 -15.32
C GLU A 144 -5.39 -21.95 -15.54
N ARG A 145 -4.60 -21.92 -14.46
CA ARG A 145 -3.15 -21.75 -14.52
C ARG A 145 -2.47 -22.81 -15.38
N ALA A 146 -1.82 -22.35 -16.43
CA ALA A 146 -1.01 -23.17 -17.30
C ALA A 146 0.27 -23.67 -16.59
N ALA A 147 0.83 -24.78 -17.07
CA ALA A 147 2.17 -25.19 -16.65
C ALA A 147 3.22 -24.17 -17.14
N GLY A 148 4.21 -23.86 -16.31
CA GLY A 148 5.22 -22.83 -16.59
C GLY A 148 4.78 -21.40 -16.29
N HIS A 149 3.61 -21.20 -15.68
CA HIS A 149 3.09 -19.88 -15.36
C HIS A 149 4.03 -19.08 -14.44
N VAL A 150 4.03 -17.75 -14.55
CA VAL A 150 4.96 -16.87 -13.78
C VAL A 150 4.82 -17.00 -12.26
N LEU A 151 3.64 -17.42 -11.78
CA LEU A 151 3.37 -17.71 -10.37
C LEU A 151 3.50 -19.21 -10.01
N GLU A 152 4.06 -20.04 -10.89
CA GLU A 152 4.29 -21.45 -10.59
C GLU A 152 5.32 -21.63 -9.46
N GLY A 153 5.00 -22.49 -8.50
CA GLY A 153 5.85 -22.75 -7.32
C GLY A 153 5.97 -21.59 -6.33
N LYS A 154 5.22 -20.49 -6.51
CA LYS A 154 5.16 -19.39 -5.56
C LYS A 154 4.13 -19.70 -4.46
N ASP A 155 4.45 -19.29 -3.23
CA ASP A 155 3.47 -19.30 -2.14
C ASP A 155 2.65 -18.01 -2.19
N LEU A 156 1.33 -18.14 -2.25
CA LEU A 156 0.41 -17.08 -2.64
C LEU A 156 -0.72 -16.95 -1.62
N VAL A 157 -1.06 -15.71 -1.28
CA VAL A 157 -2.23 -15.37 -0.48
C VAL A 157 -3.14 -14.47 -1.31
N LEU A 158 -4.34 -14.96 -1.63
CA LEU A 158 -5.36 -14.15 -2.31
C LEU A 158 -5.95 -13.13 -1.32
N LEU A 159 -5.83 -11.84 -1.64
CA LEU A 159 -6.25 -10.73 -0.79
C LEU A 159 -7.60 -10.16 -1.20
N ALA A 160 -7.79 -9.90 -2.50
CA ALA A 160 -8.94 -9.14 -3.00
C ALA A 160 -9.38 -9.57 -4.39
N ARG A 161 -10.58 -9.15 -4.77
CA ARG A 161 -11.11 -9.24 -6.15
C ARG A 161 -11.58 -7.89 -6.66
N CYS A 162 -11.47 -7.65 -7.95
CA CYS A 162 -12.19 -6.55 -8.58
C CYS A 162 -13.70 -6.89 -8.65
N THR A 163 -14.56 -5.92 -8.38
CA THR A 163 -16.03 -6.03 -8.49
C THR A 163 -16.53 -5.66 -9.90
N ARG A 164 -15.67 -5.03 -10.71
CA ARG A 164 -15.98 -4.62 -12.10
C ARG A 164 -15.50 -5.62 -13.16
N CYS A 165 -14.45 -6.37 -12.87
CA CYS A 165 -13.86 -7.34 -13.80
C CYS A 165 -13.44 -8.64 -13.08
N ASP A 166 -12.64 -9.46 -13.75
CA ASP A 166 -12.16 -10.75 -13.29
C ASP A 166 -10.76 -10.74 -12.69
N ASP A 167 -10.29 -9.55 -12.34
CA ASP A 167 -9.00 -9.38 -11.67
C ASP A 167 -9.08 -9.83 -10.21
N VAL A 168 -8.02 -10.47 -9.76
CA VAL A 168 -7.77 -10.83 -8.37
C VAL A 168 -6.37 -10.40 -7.96
N LEU A 169 -6.20 -10.07 -6.69
CA LEU A 169 -4.94 -9.56 -6.14
C LEU A 169 -4.33 -10.58 -5.17
N PHE A 170 -3.14 -11.03 -5.50
CA PHE A 170 -2.33 -11.91 -4.67
C PHE A 170 -1.18 -11.16 -3.99
N ARG A 171 -0.86 -11.58 -2.77
CA ARG A 171 0.44 -11.38 -2.14
C ARG A 171 1.31 -12.60 -2.35
N ILE A 172 2.51 -12.42 -2.87
CA ILE A 172 3.53 -13.46 -2.97
C ILE A 172 4.30 -13.46 -1.65
N GLN A 173 4.30 -14.58 -0.94
CA GLN A 173 4.99 -14.70 0.35
C GLN A 173 6.52 -14.57 0.19
N ASP A 174 7.24 -14.51 1.32
CA ASP A 174 8.70 -14.41 1.39
C ASP A 174 9.30 -13.19 0.65
N GLY A 175 8.59 -12.05 0.69
CA GLY A 175 9.03 -10.80 0.06
C GLY A 175 8.94 -10.82 -1.46
N GLY A 176 8.16 -11.73 -2.06
CA GLY A 176 8.04 -11.86 -3.51
C GLY A 176 7.18 -10.79 -4.21
N GLY A 177 6.67 -9.81 -3.46
CA GLY A 177 5.83 -8.72 -3.94
C GLY A 177 4.35 -9.13 -4.08
N TYR A 178 3.70 -8.57 -5.10
CA TYR A 178 2.27 -8.73 -5.37
C TYR A 178 2.04 -9.13 -6.83
N ALA A 179 0.86 -9.68 -7.09
CA ALA A 179 0.42 -9.99 -8.43
C ALA A 179 -1.07 -9.67 -8.63
N VAL A 180 -1.37 -8.89 -9.67
CA VAL A 180 -2.73 -8.73 -10.19
C VAL A 180 -2.91 -9.77 -11.30
N VAL A 181 -3.91 -10.63 -11.14
CA VAL A 181 -4.18 -11.74 -12.06
C VAL A 181 -5.57 -11.59 -12.65
N HIS A 182 -5.66 -11.51 -13.97
CA HIS A 182 -6.92 -11.51 -14.70
C HIS A 182 -7.38 -12.95 -14.97
N LEU A 183 -8.43 -13.39 -14.26
CA LEU A 183 -9.00 -14.71 -14.47
C LEU A 183 -9.78 -14.74 -15.80
N THR A 184 -9.56 -15.79 -16.57
CA THR A 184 -10.19 -16.00 -17.88
C THR A 184 -11.59 -16.61 -17.78
N ARG A 185 -11.94 -17.18 -16.63
CA ARG A 185 -13.12 -18.02 -16.38
C ARG A 185 -13.24 -19.21 -17.32
N SER A 186 -12.12 -19.67 -17.85
CA SER A 186 -12.06 -20.80 -18.77
C SER A 186 -12.52 -22.09 -18.09
N SER A 187 -13.33 -22.87 -18.81
CA SER A 187 -13.73 -24.21 -18.34
C SER A 187 -12.61 -25.23 -18.39
N SER A 188 -11.49 -24.87 -19.03
CA SER A 188 -10.30 -25.72 -19.18
C SER A 188 -9.07 -24.98 -18.69
N ARG A 189 -8.02 -25.74 -18.36
CA ARG A 189 -6.69 -25.17 -18.15
C ARG A 189 -6.21 -24.45 -19.39
N GLU A 190 -5.56 -23.31 -19.20
CA GLU A 190 -5.02 -22.54 -20.30
C GLU A 190 -3.78 -23.22 -20.91
N PRO A 191 -3.61 -23.18 -22.24
CA PRO A 191 -2.51 -23.85 -22.92
C PRO A 191 -1.21 -23.07 -22.89
N SER A 192 -1.25 -21.75 -22.64
CA SER A 192 -0.08 -20.87 -22.61
C SER A 192 0.26 -20.45 -21.19
N ALA A 193 1.56 -20.51 -20.87
CA ALA A 193 2.13 -20.05 -19.60
C ALA A 193 1.87 -18.56 -19.28
N GLU A 194 1.45 -17.78 -20.27
CA GLU A 194 1.05 -16.38 -20.09
C GLU A 194 -0.33 -16.23 -19.42
N PHE A 195 -1.11 -17.32 -19.35
CA PHE A 195 -2.44 -17.31 -18.75
C PHE A 195 -2.53 -18.08 -17.42
N PRO A 196 -3.34 -17.59 -16.48
CA PRO A 196 -4.10 -16.32 -16.52
C PRO A 196 -3.17 -15.09 -16.54
N TRP A 197 -3.60 -14.02 -17.23
CA TRP A 197 -2.72 -12.87 -17.45
C TRP A 197 -2.34 -12.26 -16.09
N THR A 198 -1.04 -12.09 -15.87
CA THR A 198 -0.50 -11.73 -14.58
C THR A 198 0.46 -10.56 -14.70
N GLU A 199 0.19 -9.50 -13.95
CA GLU A 199 1.11 -8.40 -13.73
C GLU A 199 1.69 -8.48 -12.31
N ARG A 200 3.01 -8.33 -12.20
CA ARG A 200 3.74 -8.40 -10.92
C ARG A 200 4.19 -7.02 -10.49
N HIS A 201 4.14 -6.78 -9.19
CA HIS A 201 4.60 -5.55 -8.55
C HIS A 201 5.57 -5.95 -7.43
N ASP A 202 6.81 -5.49 -7.52
CA ASP A 202 7.83 -5.81 -6.52
C ASP A 202 7.76 -4.90 -5.29
N ASP A 203 7.05 -3.77 -5.39
CA ASP A 203 6.79 -2.83 -4.30
C ASP A 203 5.30 -2.42 -4.22
N GLY A 204 4.92 -1.93 -3.04
CA GLY A 204 3.53 -1.54 -2.77
C GLY A 204 3.06 -0.26 -3.46
N VAL A 205 3.99 0.66 -3.78
CA VAL A 205 3.65 1.92 -4.46
C VAL A 205 3.19 1.63 -5.88
N ALA A 206 3.97 0.81 -6.61
CA ALA A 206 3.65 0.39 -7.96
C ALA A 206 2.33 -0.38 -8.01
N LEU A 207 2.08 -1.27 -7.03
CA LEU A 207 0.80 -1.97 -6.91
C LEU A 207 -0.36 -0.99 -6.74
N LEU A 208 -0.24 -0.02 -5.83
CA LEU A 208 -1.33 0.90 -5.51
C LEU A 208 -1.66 1.84 -6.66
N ALA A 209 -0.64 2.33 -7.37
CA ALA A 209 -0.82 3.10 -8.60
C ALA A 209 -1.61 2.27 -9.62
N ASP A 210 -1.19 1.01 -9.82
CA ASP A 210 -1.81 0.12 -10.79
C ASP A 210 -3.29 -0.21 -10.45
N VAL A 211 -3.57 -0.74 -9.25
CA VAL A 211 -4.96 -1.08 -8.86
C VAL A 211 -5.86 0.14 -8.75
N GLY A 212 -5.28 1.32 -8.52
CA GLY A 212 -5.99 2.59 -8.48
C GLY A 212 -6.41 3.08 -9.87
N GLU A 213 -5.56 2.92 -10.88
CA GLU A 213 -5.83 3.34 -12.26
C GLU A 213 -6.63 2.31 -13.06
N ARG A 214 -6.42 1.02 -12.79
CA ARG A 214 -7.11 -0.07 -13.48
C ARG A 214 -8.62 0.08 -13.37
N HIS A 215 -9.28 0.01 -14.52
CA HIS A 215 -10.74 -0.05 -14.63
C HIS A 215 -11.48 1.14 -13.97
N ARG A 216 -10.83 2.31 -13.88
CA ARG A 216 -11.46 3.60 -13.53
C ARG A 216 -12.56 3.98 -14.50
#